data_AF-A0A7V0ITR9-F1
#
_entry.id   AF-A0A7V0ITR9-F1
#
_cell.length_a   1.000
_cell.length_b   1.000
_cell.length_c   1.000
_cell.angle_alpha   90.00
_cell.angle_beta   90.00
_cell.angle_gamma   90.00
#
_symmetry.space_group_name_H-M   'P 1'
#
loop_
_entity.id
_entity.type
_entity.pdbx_description
1 polymer ?
#
loop_
_entity_poly.entity_id
_entity_poly.type
_entity_poly.pdbx_seq_one_letter_code
_entity_poly.pdbx_strand_id
1 'polypeptide(L)' 'MVALRSRREQLGEPTLLTAARFKAQHRSSLADAMIAAFAVRERAVLVHEDPEFEPLARRVKQEILPHK' A
#
# COMPACT_ATOMS: atom_id res chain seq x y z
N MET A 1 -0.03 -23.18 4.29
CA MET A 1 1.03 -22.62 3.42
C MET A 1 0.35 -21.79 2.34
N VAL A 2 0.29 -20.46 2.51
CA VAL A 2 -0.23 -19.56 1.47
C VAL A 2 0.88 -19.35 0.46
N ALA A 3 0.71 -19.82 -0.78
CA ALA A 3 1.66 -19.54 -1.84
C ALA A 3 1.56 -18.05 -2.21
N LEU A 4 2.54 -17.25 -1.80
CA LEU A 4 2.69 -15.87 -2.26
C LEU A 4 3.11 -15.90 -3.73
N ARG A 5 2.15 -15.69 -4.64
CA ARG A 5 2.44 -15.53 -6.06
C ARG A 5 3.02 -14.14 -6.28
N SER A 6 4.33 -14.06 -6.49
CA SER A 6 4.95 -12.82 -6.98
C SER A 6 4.53 -12.60 -8.43
N ARG A 7 3.77 -11.53 -8.66
CA ARG A 7 3.41 -11.04 -10.00
C ARG A 7 3.79 -9.57 -10.10
N ARG A 8 4.38 -9.19 -11.24
CA ARG A 8 4.55 -7.80 -11.60
C ARG A 8 3.26 -7.32 -12.25
N GLU A 9 2.70 -6.25 -11.72
CA GLU A 9 1.48 -5.65 -12.22
C GLU A 9 1.78 -4.25 -12.75
N GLN A 10 1.13 -3.91 -13.87
CA GLN A 10 1.22 -2.57 -14.46
C GLN A 10 0.14 -1.69 -13.81
N LEU A 11 0.54 -0.52 -13.32
CA LEU A 11 -0.39 0.37 -12.62
C LEU A 11 -1.21 1.19 -13.61
N GLY A 12 -2.50 0.92 -13.67
CA GLY A 12 -3.45 1.73 -14.41
C GLY A 12 -3.67 3.10 -13.76
N GLU A 13 -4.17 4.04 -14.56
CA GLU A 13 -4.51 5.41 -14.13
C GLU A 13 -5.32 5.49 -12.83
N PRO A 14 -6.36 4.66 -12.57
CA PRO A 14 -7.10 4.73 -11.32
C PRO A 14 -6.25 4.50 -10.07
N THR A 15 -5.23 3.63 -10.18
CA THR A 15 -4.29 3.36 -9.10
C THR A 15 -3.34 4.54 -8.90
N LEU A 16 -2.86 5.14 -10.00
CA LEU A 16 -1.99 6.32 -9.95
C LEU A 16 -2.70 7.54 -9.34
N LEU A 17 -3.98 7.78 -9.68
CA LEU A 17 -4.78 8.85 -9.07
C LEU A 17 -5.00 8.61 -7.57
N THR A 18 -5.15 7.36 -7.16
CA THR A 18 -5.26 7.00 -5.74
C THR A 18 -3.92 7.25 -5.02
N ALA A 19 -2.80 6.87 -5.63
CA ALA A 19 -1.46 7.11 -5.10
C ALA A 19 -1.17 8.61 -4.96
N ALA A 20 -1.53 9.42 -5.96
CA ALA A 20 -1.40 10.87 -5.91
C ALA A 20 -2.15 11.46 -4.71
N ARG A 21 -3.38 11.01 -4.45
CA ARG A 21 -4.16 11.45 -3.26
C ARG A 21 -3.48 11.05 -1.96
N PHE A 22 -2.94 9.84 -1.86
CA PHE A 22 -2.21 9.40 -0.67
C PHE A 22 -0.97 10.25 -0.43
N LYS A 23 -0.13 10.43 -1.46
CA LYS A 23 1.07 11.26 -1.39
C LYS A 23 0.78 12.73 -1.06
N ALA A 24 -0.35 13.27 -1.52
CA ALA A 24 -0.76 14.64 -1.24
C ALA A 24 -1.27 14.82 0.21
N GLN A 25 -1.87 13.79 0.80
CA GLN A 25 -2.50 13.86 2.12
C GLN A 25 -1.62 13.35 3.26
N HIS A 26 -0.59 12.56 2.94
CA HIS A 26 0.28 11.91 3.91
C HIS A 26 1.74 12.16 3.56
N ARG A 27 2.59 12.23 4.59
CA ARG A 27 4.02 12.49 4.43
C ARG A 27 4.82 11.22 4.08
N SER A 28 4.30 10.40 3.18
CA SER A 28 4.94 9.14 2.72
C SER A 28 5.81 9.35 1.49
N SER A 29 6.68 8.39 1.11
CA SER A 29 7.33 8.42 -0.20
C SER A 29 6.32 8.24 -1.36
N LEU A 30 6.75 8.51 -2.61
CA LEU A 30 5.93 8.20 -3.78
C LEU A 30 5.72 6.68 -3.92
N ALA A 31 6.75 5.89 -3.63
CA ALA A 31 6.68 4.44 -3.72
C ALA A 31 5.65 3.86 -2.74
N ASP A 32 5.65 4.32 -1.50
CA ASP A 32 4.72 3.86 -0.46
C ASP A 32 3.28 4.26 -0.79
N ALA A 33 3.10 5.47 -1.32
CA ALA A 33 1.79 5.90 -1.80
C ALA A 33 1.27 5.01 -2.94
N MET A 34 2.14 4.57 -3.86
CA MET A 34 1.80 3.64 -4.94
C MET A 34 1.47 2.24 -4.42
N ILE A 35 2.27 1.71 -3.48
CA ILE A 35 2.05 0.40 -2.85
C ILE A 35 0.71 0.39 -2.10
N ALA A 36 0.44 1.40 -1.28
CA ALA A 36 -0.82 1.50 -0.54
C ALA A 36 -2.01 1.67 -1.49
N ALA A 37 -1.88 2.49 -2.53
CA ALA A 37 -2.93 2.66 -3.53
C ALA A 37 -3.25 1.36 -4.27
N PHE A 38 -2.22 0.60 -4.66
CA PHE A 38 -2.39 -0.71 -5.27
C PHE A 38 -3.14 -1.67 -4.34
N ALA A 39 -2.72 -1.76 -3.07
CA ALA A 39 -3.37 -2.60 -2.08
C ALA A 39 -4.87 -2.25 -1.90
N VAL A 40 -5.22 -0.96 -1.89
CA VAL A 40 -6.62 -0.52 -1.84
C VAL A 40 -7.41 -0.94 -3.09
N ARG A 41 -6.84 -0.74 -4.28
CA ARG A 41 -7.51 -1.05 -5.56
C ARG A 41 -7.75 -2.54 -5.74
N GLU A 42 -6.79 -3.36 -5.34
CA GLU A 42 -6.87 -4.82 -5.41
C GLU A 42 -7.56 -5.45 -4.19
N ARG A 43 -8.00 -4.64 -3.21
CA ARG A 43 -8.55 -5.10 -1.93
C ARG A 43 -7.62 -6.08 -1.21
N ALA A 44 -6.31 -5.87 -1.37
CA ALA A 44 -5.27 -6.66 -0.76
C ALA A 44 -4.98 -6.19 0.68
N VAL A 45 -4.27 -7.04 1.42
CA VAL A 45 -3.68 -6.69 2.71
C VAL A 45 -2.27 -6.16 2.47
N LEU A 46 -1.96 -4.99 3.00
CA LEU A 46 -0.61 -4.44 3.00
C LEU A 46 0.17 -5.01 4.18
N VAL A 47 1.14 -5.88 3.90
CA VAL A 47 2.02 -6.47 4.92
C VAL A 47 3.30 -5.65 5.01
N HIS A 48 3.64 -5.12 6.18
CA HIS A 48 4.82 -4.26 6.36
C HIS A 48 5.32 -4.22 7.80
N GLU A 49 6.56 -3.76 7.99
CA GLU A 49 7.14 -3.40 9.30
C GLU A 49 7.34 -1.87 9.47
N ASP A 50 6.97 -1.08 8.45
CA ASP A 50 7.26 0.36 8.38
C ASP A 50 6.15 1.21 9.03
N PRO A 51 6.44 2.03 10.06
CA PRO A 51 5.45 2.90 10.70
C PRO A 51 4.90 4.00 9.78
N GLU A 52 5.54 4.32 8.65
CA GLU A 52 5.04 5.32 7.69
C GLU A 52 3.65 4.98 7.13
N PHE A 53 3.24 3.70 7.17
CA PHE A 53 1.92 3.27 6.71
C PHE A 53 0.82 3.40 7.77
N GLU A 54 1.12 3.58 9.05
CA GLU A 54 0.11 3.67 10.13
C GLU A 54 -1.00 4.69 9.86
N PRO A 55 -0.72 5.91 9.36
CA PRO A 55 -1.78 6.89 9.05
C PRO A 55 -2.80 6.41 8.01
N LEU A 56 -2.46 5.39 7.22
CA LEU A 56 -3.31 4.81 6.19
C LEU A 56 -4.19 3.66 6.68
N ALA A 57 -4.11 3.24 7.94
CA ALA A 57 -4.83 2.06 8.46
C ALA A 57 -6.37 2.15 8.32
N ARG A 58 -6.93 3.36 8.24
CA ARG A 58 -8.37 3.59 7.96
C ARG A 58 -8.75 3.40 6.49
N ARG A 59 -7.78 3.33 5.58
CA ARG A 59 -7.98 3.30 4.13
C ARG A 59 -7.48 2.01 3.49
N VAL A 60 -6.44 1.39 4.04
CA VAL A 60 -5.88 0.13 3.58
C VAL A 60 -5.85 -0.86 4.74
N LYS A 61 -6.26 -2.10 4.48
CA LYS A 61 -6.14 -3.17 5.47
C LYS A 61 -4.66 -3.53 5.61
N GLN A 62 -4.15 -3.51 6.83
CA GLN A 62 -2.73 -3.73 7.13
C GLN A 62 -2.52 -4.98 7.97
N GLU A 63 -1.39 -5.64 7.75
CA GLU A 63 -0.83 -6.65 8.63
C GLU A 63 0.58 -6.19 9.00
N ILE A 64 0.73 -5.73 10.25
CA ILE A 64 1.98 -5.17 10.74
C ILE A 64 2.83 -6.32 11.27
N LEU A 65 4.03 -6.48 10.71
CA LEU A 65 4.99 -7.46 11.15
C LEU A 65 5.74 -6.96 12.40
N PRO A 66 6.16 -7.87 13.31
CA PRO A 66 6.95 -7.48 14.47
C PRO A 66 8.25 -6.79 14.04
N HIS A 67 8.58 -5.66 14.67
CA HIS A 67 9.88 -5.04 14.49
C HIS A 67 10.99 -5.98 14.98
N LYS A 68 12.12 -5.97 14.27
CA LYS A 68 13.29 -6.79 14.59
C LYS A 68 14.21 -6.10 15.60
#